data_AF-A0A962F188-F1
#
_entry.id   AF-A0A962F188-F1
#
_cell.length_a   1.000
_cell.length_b   1.000
_cell.length_c   1.000
_cell.angle_alpha   90.00
_cell.angle_beta   90.00
_cell.angle_gamma   90.00
#
_symmetry.space_group_name_H-M   'P 1'
#
loop_
_entity.id
_entity.type
_entity.pdbx_description
1 polymer ?
#
loop_
_entity_poly.entity_id
_entity_poly.type
_entity_poly.pdbx_seq_one_letter_code
_entity_poly.pdbx_strand_id
1 'polypeptide(L)'
;MASGKGENVGHGSGSGLPSASDASLRHQAGAIEGGEGACAANSPPDRLFWSSQVPRFGALTHIADALDAERARWFYWVPVALGTGIAIYFLLPFEPHPALGSLAIVGTAGLRLALSRMRLASFLLNAALLIAVGFWLISLRTIMVAAPVLEKQIGPVEVRGFIELIEPRQGGGQRLTLRVYKLGGLGAGVRPQRVRVRTMVAGGDLAPGDAVIINARLSPPAAPALPGGFDFARHAYFLELGGVGYTFDLPQRDAAAGPVPLMLRVSAAIQRLRGAIGTRIDAVLDGETAGIAKALVTGERGGISEATNDAYRDSGLFHILSISGLHMAIMGGAVFWSVRFLLALFPGLALRYPIKKWAALAAAAGSLGYLAISGYSFATVRSFIMISIMFLAVLLDRPAIALRNVALAALIILVLYPESLLDVGFQMSFAAVVALVASYEALRLRFLPLALDTGDRRGIA
;
A
#
# COMPACT_ATOMS: atom_id res chain seq x y z
N MET A 1 -46.69 2.30 33.96
CA MET A 1 -48.03 2.47 34.56
C MET A 1 -48.65 3.67 33.86
N ALA A 2 -49.67 3.52 33.02
CA ALA A 2 -51.07 3.16 33.32
C ALA A 2 -51.87 4.39 33.82
N SER A 3 -53.11 4.67 33.40
CA SER A 3 -53.94 4.09 32.32
C SER A 3 -55.05 5.08 31.93
N GLY A 4 -55.60 5.00 30.72
CA GLY A 4 -56.76 5.80 30.29
C GLY A 4 -57.46 5.20 29.08
N LYS A 5 -58.77 4.94 29.19
CA LYS A 5 -59.62 4.32 28.15
C LYS A 5 -60.79 5.23 27.76
N GLY A 6 -61.21 5.09 26.51
CA GLY A 6 -62.49 5.49 25.90
C GLY A 6 -62.37 5.16 24.40
N GLU A 7 -63.17 4.30 23.76
CA GLU A 7 -64.64 4.27 23.60
C GLU A 7 -65.20 5.40 22.72
N ASN A 8 -66.15 5.19 21.79
CA ASN A 8 -66.62 3.97 21.08
C ASN A 8 -67.57 4.41 19.91
N VAL A 9 -68.04 3.46 19.08
CA VAL A 9 -69.22 3.52 18.17
C VAL A 9 -69.10 4.29 16.84
N GLY A 10 -69.59 3.67 15.76
CA GLY A 10 -69.89 4.26 14.45
C GLY A 10 -70.39 3.21 13.45
N HIS A 11 -71.67 3.26 13.04
CA HIS A 11 -72.35 2.24 12.20
C HIS A 11 -72.81 2.78 10.84
N GLY A 12 -72.95 1.88 9.84
CA GLY A 12 -73.56 2.11 8.53
C GLY A 12 -72.77 1.41 7.41
N SER A 13 -73.22 0.40 6.64
CA SER A 13 -74.53 -0.06 6.11
C SER A 13 -74.85 0.44 4.69
N GLY A 14 -75.32 -0.48 3.83
CA GLY A 14 -75.58 -0.30 2.38
C GLY A 14 -74.54 -1.03 1.52
N SER A 15 -74.79 -2.17 0.86
CA SER A 15 -75.86 -2.62 -0.07
C SER A 15 -75.69 -2.14 -1.51
N GLY A 16 -75.60 -3.09 -2.47
CA GLY A 16 -75.50 -2.76 -3.91
C GLY A 16 -74.78 -3.79 -4.79
N LEU A 17 -75.40 -4.94 -5.03
CA LEU A 17 -75.14 -5.73 -6.25
C LEU A 17 -76.25 -5.41 -7.27
N PRO A 18 -75.92 -5.43 -8.57
CA PRO A 18 -76.66 -6.32 -9.46
C PRO A 18 -75.73 -7.20 -10.32
N SER A 19 -76.33 -8.18 -10.99
CA SER A 19 -75.69 -9.17 -11.86
C SER A 19 -76.15 -9.00 -13.32
N ALA A 20 -75.77 -9.96 -14.19
CA ALA A 20 -76.21 -10.14 -15.58
C ALA A 20 -75.64 -9.13 -16.63
N SER A 21 -75.48 -9.48 -17.91
CA SER A 21 -75.37 -10.82 -18.56
C SER A 21 -75.00 -10.70 -20.05
N ASP A 22 -74.34 -11.75 -20.56
CA ASP A 22 -74.47 -12.28 -21.94
C ASP A 22 -73.95 -11.49 -23.18
N ALA A 23 -73.93 -12.23 -24.29
CA ALA A 23 -73.65 -11.85 -25.70
C ALA A 23 -72.26 -11.26 -26.04
N SER A 24 -71.42 -11.73 -27.00
CA SER A 24 -71.44 -12.68 -28.15
C SER A 24 -71.30 -12.03 -29.55
N LEU A 25 -70.73 -12.81 -30.49
CA LEU A 25 -70.76 -12.69 -31.97
C LEU A 25 -69.69 -11.86 -32.77
N ARG A 26 -68.81 -12.63 -33.45
CA ARG A 26 -68.57 -12.69 -34.93
C ARG A 26 -67.51 -11.81 -35.67
N HIS A 27 -66.70 -12.54 -36.46
CA HIS A 27 -66.10 -12.29 -37.81
C HIS A 27 -65.40 -10.94 -38.09
N GLN A 28 -64.18 -10.92 -38.64
CA GLN A 28 -63.74 -11.39 -39.98
C GLN A 28 -62.19 -11.62 -40.01
N ALA A 29 -61.50 -12.02 -41.08
CA ALA A 29 -61.67 -13.06 -42.12
C ALA A 29 -60.55 -12.87 -43.19
N GLY A 30 -59.85 -13.95 -43.60
CA GLY A 30 -58.74 -13.96 -44.60
C GLY A 30 -57.54 -14.78 -44.10
N ALA A 31 -57.17 -15.96 -44.64
CA ALA A 31 -56.82 -16.35 -46.03
C ALA A 31 -55.44 -15.77 -46.45
N ILE A 32 -54.48 -16.51 -47.02
CA ILE A 32 -54.35 -17.91 -47.50
C ILE A 32 -52.80 -18.20 -47.61
N GLU A 33 -52.16 -19.38 -47.50
CA GLU A 33 -52.48 -20.82 -47.32
C GLU A 33 -51.30 -21.47 -46.51
N GLY A 34 -50.92 -22.76 -46.47
CA GLY A 34 -51.39 -24.04 -47.08
C GLY A 34 -50.32 -25.16 -47.01
N GLY A 35 -50.72 -26.43 -46.77
CA GLY A 35 -49.85 -27.64 -46.75
C GLY A 35 -48.96 -27.83 -45.50
N GLU A 36 -48.64 -29.04 -45.00
CA GLU A 36 -49.08 -30.42 -45.29
C GLU A 36 -48.99 -31.30 -44.01
N GLY A 37 -49.58 -32.50 -44.02
CA GLY A 37 -49.16 -33.63 -43.17
C GLY A 37 -49.80 -33.75 -41.77
N ALA A 38 -50.71 -34.72 -41.61
CA ALA A 38 -51.31 -35.10 -40.33
C ALA A 38 -51.02 -36.56 -39.96
N CYS A 39 -50.84 -36.85 -38.66
CA CYS A 39 -51.40 -37.98 -37.89
C CYS A 39 -50.70 -38.15 -36.53
N ALA A 40 -51.30 -38.93 -35.62
CA ALA A 40 -50.90 -39.00 -34.21
C ALA A 40 -50.89 -40.44 -33.64
N ALA A 41 -50.48 -40.54 -32.38
CA ALA A 41 -50.64 -41.66 -31.42
C ALA A 41 -49.64 -42.85 -31.46
N ASN A 42 -48.78 -42.86 -30.44
CA ASN A 42 -48.43 -43.97 -29.53
C ASN A 42 -48.27 -45.42 -30.05
N SER A 43 -47.07 -45.98 -29.84
CA SER A 43 -46.83 -47.12 -28.91
C SER A 43 -45.33 -47.36 -28.61
N PRO A 44 -44.95 -47.69 -27.36
CA PRO A 44 -43.61 -48.21 -26.97
C PRO A 44 -43.60 -49.78 -27.01
N PRO A 45 -42.56 -50.54 -26.58
CA PRO A 45 -41.38 -50.13 -25.80
C PRO A 45 -40.02 -50.79 -26.17
N ASP A 46 -39.01 -50.48 -25.34
CA ASP A 46 -37.83 -51.27 -24.96
C ASP A 46 -36.90 -51.92 -26.01
N ARG A 47 -35.66 -51.40 -26.05
CA ARG A 47 -34.44 -52.23 -25.84
C ARG A 47 -33.27 -51.39 -25.33
N LEU A 48 -32.54 -51.94 -24.37
CA LEU A 48 -31.33 -51.32 -23.82
C LEU A 48 -30.25 -51.21 -24.88
N PHE A 49 -29.71 -50.00 -25.07
CA PHE A 49 -28.29 -49.83 -25.34
C PHE A 49 -27.67 -49.02 -24.22
N TRP A 50 -26.59 -49.54 -23.64
CA TRP A 50 -25.82 -48.86 -22.61
C TRP A 50 -25.06 -47.68 -23.22
N SER A 51 -25.70 -46.51 -23.30
CA SER A 51 -24.95 -45.26 -23.44
C SER A 51 -24.16 -45.06 -22.14
N SER A 52 -22.87 -45.39 -22.18
CA SER A 52 -21.97 -45.22 -21.04
C SER A 52 -21.89 -43.75 -20.67
N GLN A 53 -22.59 -43.35 -19.61
CA GLN A 53 -22.39 -42.05 -18.97
C GLN A 53 -21.01 -42.06 -18.31
N VAL A 54 -19.96 -41.80 -19.10
CA VAL A 54 -18.60 -41.62 -18.58
C VAL A 54 -18.58 -40.28 -17.83
N PRO A 55 -18.43 -40.25 -16.49
CA PRO A 55 -18.61 -39.03 -15.71
C PRO A 55 -17.39 -38.10 -15.86
N ARG A 56 -17.34 -37.34 -16.94
CA ARG A 56 -16.18 -36.53 -17.33
C ARG A 56 -16.27 -35.10 -16.78
N PHE A 57 -15.50 -34.83 -15.72
CA PHE A 57 -14.96 -33.53 -15.31
C PHE A 57 -15.89 -32.44 -14.73
N GLY A 58 -17.07 -32.77 -14.20
CA GLY A 58 -17.98 -31.78 -13.58
C GLY A 58 -17.35 -30.88 -12.50
N ALA A 59 -16.43 -31.40 -11.69
CA ALA A 59 -15.77 -30.60 -10.65
C ALA A 59 -14.88 -29.47 -11.21
N LEU A 60 -14.15 -29.71 -12.32
CA LEU A 60 -13.27 -28.69 -12.91
C LEU A 60 -14.05 -27.60 -13.65
N THR A 61 -15.20 -27.94 -14.23
CA THR A 61 -16.11 -26.93 -14.81
C THR A 61 -16.74 -26.08 -13.73
N HIS A 62 -17.26 -26.66 -12.65
CA HIS A 62 -17.80 -25.89 -11.52
C HIS A 62 -16.76 -24.94 -10.90
N ILE A 63 -15.51 -25.35 -10.75
CA ILE A 63 -14.42 -24.47 -10.28
C ILE A 63 -14.15 -23.35 -11.29
N ALA A 64 -14.11 -23.64 -12.59
CA ALA A 64 -13.89 -22.63 -13.62
C ALA A 64 -15.02 -21.58 -13.65
N ASP A 65 -16.27 -22.01 -13.56
CA ASP A 65 -17.45 -21.14 -13.60
C ASP A 65 -17.58 -20.30 -12.32
N ALA A 66 -17.21 -20.84 -11.15
CA ALA A 66 -17.11 -20.08 -9.91
C ALA A 66 -16.00 -19.02 -9.96
N LEU A 67 -14.84 -19.35 -10.54
CA LEU A 67 -13.75 -18.39 -10.75
C LEU A 67 -14.14 -17.28 -11.73
N ASP A 68 -14.91 -17.60 -12.79
CA ASP A 68 -15.41 -16.61 -13.74
C ASP A 68 -16.52 -15.73 -13.16
N ALA A 69 -17.37 -16.22 -12.25
CA ALA A 69 -18.29 -15.40 -11.47
C ALA A 69 -17.53 -14.38 -10.57
N GLU A 70 -16.41 -14.79 -10.00
CA GLU A 70 -15.53 -13.95 -9.17
C GLU A 70 -14.62 -12.99 -9.97
N ARG A 71 -14.78 -12.89 -11.29
CA ARG A 71 -13.93 -12.07 -12.18
C ARG A 71 -13.81 -10.60 -11.78
N ALA A 72 -14.84 -10.02 -11.17
CA ALA A 72 -14.79 -8.65 -10.64
C ALA A 72 -13.81 -8.48 -9.47
N ARG A 73 -13.53 -9.54 -8.71
CA ARG A 73 -12.63 -9.57 -7.55
C ARG A 73 -11.19 -9.99 -7.89
N TRP A 74 -10.90 -10.48 -9.10
CA TRP A 74 -9.55 -10.91 -9.51
C TRP A 74 -8.47 -9.83 -9.29
N PHE A 75 -8.82 -8.54 -9.39
CA PHE A 75 -7.88 -7.44 -9.13
C PHE A 75 -7.29 -7.45 -7.71
N TYR A 76 -8.03 -7.95 -6.71
CA TYR A 76 -7.55 -8.02 -5.32
C TYR A 76 -6.46 -9.08 -5.14
N TRP A 77 -6.41 -10.09 -6.01
CA TRP A 77 -5.41 -11.16 -6.01
C TRP A 77 -4.11 -10.79 -6.74
N VAL A 78 -4.10 -9.70 -7.52
CA VAL A 78 -2.90 -9.23 -8.24
C VAL A 78 -1.72 -8.92 -7.30
N PRO A 79 -1.85 -8.10 -6.24
CA PRO A 79 -0.75 -7.89 -5.29
C PRO A 79 -0.40 -9.16 -4.49
N VAL A 80 -1.34 -10.09 -4.30
CA VAL A 80 -1.08 -11.37 -3.62
C VAL A 80 -0.16 -12.24 -4.49
N ALA A 81 -0.47 -12.41 -5.78
CA ALA A 81 0.34 -13.19 -6.72
C ALA A 81 1.75 -12.58 -6.92
N LEU A 82 1.85 -11.26 -7.06
CA LEU A 82 3.14 -10.56 -7.09
C LEU A 82 3.91 -10.77 -5.79
N GLY A 83 3.25 -10.64 -4.63
CA GLY A 83 3.82 -10.92 -3.32
C GLY A 83 4.34 -12.36 -3.19
N THR A 84 3.61 -13.35 -3.69
CA THR A 84 4.08 -14.75 -3.74
C THR A 84 5.36 -14.90 -4.56
N GLY A 85 5.47 -14.21 -5.71
CA GLY A 85 6.71 -14.19 -6.50
C GLY A 85 7.91 -13.60 -5.76
N ILE A 86 7.70 -12.49 -5.06
CA ILE A 86 8.72 -11.82 -4.23
C ILE A 86 9.10 -12.69 -3.03
N ALA A 87 8.14 -13.36 -2.40
CA ALA A 87 8.38 -14.28 -1.29
C ALA A 87 9.19 -15.51 -1.73
N ILE A 88 8.89 -16.08 -2.90
CA ILE A 88 9.66 -17.22 -3.46
C ILE A 88 11.13 -16.85 -3.66
N TYR A 89 11.43 -15.66 -4.17
CA TYR A 89 12.81 -15.17 -4.30
C TYR A 89 13.53 -15.13 -2.94
N PHE A 90 12.92 -14.56 -1.90
CA PHE A 90 13.50 -14.49 -0.56
C PHE A 90 13.49 -15.82 0.23
N LEU A 91 12.83 -16.86 -0.27
CA LEU A 91 12.87 -18.23 0.28
C LEU A 91 14.01 -19.07 -0.33
N LEU A 92 14.69 -18.61 -1.37
CA LEU A 92 15.84 -19.31 -1.93
C LEU A 92 17.08 -19.10 -1.05
N PRO A 93 17.89 -20.15 -0.79
CA PRO A 93 19.13 -20.04 -0.01
C PRO A 93 20.33 -19.53 -0.82
N PHE A 94 20.10 -19.05 -2.05
CA PHE A 94 21.10 -18.54 -2.97
C PHE A 94 20.52 -17.39 -3.80
N GLU A 95 21.36 -16.47 -4.28
CA GLU A 95 20.94 -15.39 -5.18
C GLU A 95 20.60 -15.93 -6.58
N PRO A 96 19.35 -15.85 -7.06
CA PRO A 96 18.96 -16.40 -8.34
C PRO A 96 19.34 -15.47 -9.50
N HIS A 97 19.89 -16.05 -10.58
CA HIS A 97 20.23 -15.27 -11.77
C HIS A 97 18.97 -14.62 -12.40
N PRO A 98 18.96 -13.31 -12.74
CA PRO A 98 17.76 -12.57 -13.17
C PRO A 98 17.10 -13.09 -14.45
N ALA A 99 17.85 -13.84 -15.27
CA ALA A 99 17.30 -14.52 -16.43
C ALA A 99 16.22 -15.55 -16.04
N LEU A 100 16.25 -16.13 -14.84
CA LEU A 100 15.24 -17.09 -14.37
C LEU A 100 13.84 -16.46 -14.30
N GLY A 101 13.72 -15.25 -13.74
CA GLY A 101 12.46 -14.50 -13.75
C GLY A 101 12.01 -14.14 -15.17
N SER A 102 12.95 -13.74 -16.02
CA SER A 102 12.67 -13.39 -17.42
C SER A 102 12.18 -14.60 -18.23
N LEU A 103 12.80 -15.76 -18.08
CA LEU A 103 12.41 -17.03 -18.69
C LEU A 103 11.06 -17.52 -18.15
N ALA A 104 10.79 -17.37 -16.85
CA ALA A 104 9.51 -17.72 -16.25
C ALA A 104 8.37 -16.85 -16.82
N ILE A 105 8.59 -15.54 -17.02
CA ILE A 105 7.64 -14.64 -17.69
C ILE A 105 7.38 -15.10 -19.13
N VAL A 106 8.43 -15.30 -19.93
CA VAL A 106 8.29 -15.70 -21.35
C VAL A 106 7.61 -17.07 -21.49
N GLY A 107 8.00 -18.05 -20.67
CA GLY A 107 7.42 -19.39 -20.67
C GLY A 107 5.95 -19.41 -20.25
N THR A 108 5.59 -18.71 -19.16
CA THR A 108 4.19 -18.62 -18.72
C THR A 108 3.34 -17.82 -19.70
N ALA A 109 3.85 -16.75 -20.30
CA ALA A 109 3.16 -15.99 -21.34
C ALA A 109 2.94 -16.82 -22.64
N GLY A 110 3.94 -17.55 -23.10
CA GLY A 110 3.82 -18.45 -24.25
C GLY A 110 2.78 -19.55 -24.01
N LEU A 111 2.83 -20.20 -22.85
CA LEU A 111 1.85 -21.21 -22.44
C LEU A 111 0.44 -20.62 -22.26
N ARG A 112 0.34 -19.38 -21.76
CA ARG A 112 -0.92 -18.63 -21.61
C ARG A 112 -1.59 -18.32 -22.95
N LEU A 113 -0.81 -18.08 -24.01
CA LEU A 113 -1.30 -17.91 -25.38
C LEU A 113 -1.72 -19.25 -26.00
N ALA A 114 -0.89 -20.29 -25.86
CA ALA A 114 -1.18 -21.62 -26.40
C ALA A 114 -2.45 -22.26 -25.78
N LEU A 115 -2.62 -22.17 -24.46
CA LEU A 115 -3.78 -22.72 -23.73
C LEU A 115 -4.93 -21.71 -23.57
N SER A 116 -4.94 -20.65 -24.39
CA SER A 116 -5.89 -19.52 -24.26
C SER A 116 -7.37 -19.88 -24.34
N ARG A 117 -7.72 -21.02 -24.95
CA ARG A 117 -9.10 -21.52 -25.06
C ARG A 117 -9.62 -22.21 -23.78
N MET A 118 -8.76 -22.55 -22.83
CA MET A 118 -9.14 -23.24 -21.59
C MET A 118 -9.34 -22.22 -20.45
N ARG A 119 -10.55 -22.13 -19.88
CA ARG A 119 -10.90 -21.17 -18.81
C ARG A 119 -10.00 -21.30 -17.58
N LEU A 120 -9.95 -22.50 -16.98
CA LEU A 120 -9.18 -22.76 -15.76
C LEU A 120 -7.67 -22.57 -15.97
N ALA A 121 -7.12 -23.09 -17.08
CA ALA A 121 -5.70 -22.89 -17.41
C ALA A 121 -5.39 -21.39 -17.63
N SER A 122 -6.28 -20.64 -18.29
CA SER A 122 -6.14 -19.19 -18.46
C SER A 122 -6.05 -18.43 -17.12
N PHE A 123 -6.84 -18.83 -16.12
CA PHE A 123 -6.76 -18.27 -14.77
C PHE A 123 -5.43 -18.62 -14.07
N LEU A 124 -5.08 -19.91 -14.04
CA LEU A 124 -3.85 -20.38 -13.37
C LEU A 124 -2.58 -19.80 -14.02
N LEU A 125 -2.56 -19.66 -15.35
CA LEU A 125 -1.44 -19.09 -16.08
C LEU A 125 -1.35 -17.56 -15.94
N ASN A 126 -2.48 -16.85 -15.77
CA ASN A 126 -2.46 -15.44 -15.35
C ASN A 126 -1.82 -15.29 -13.96
N ALA A 127 -2.17 -16.15 -13.01
CA ALA A 127 -1.60 -16.14 -11.66
C ALA A 127 -0.10 -16.49 -11.67
N ALA A 128 0.30 -17.53 -12.41
CA ALA A 128 1.70 -17.92 -12.58
C ALA A 128 2.54 -16.82 -13.26
N LEU A 129 1.99 -16.11 -14.25
CA LEU A 129 2.63 -14.96 -14.88
C LEU A 129 2.84 -13.80 -13.87
N LEU A 130 1.86 -13.51 -13.02
CA LEU A 130 2.01 -12.49 -11.96
C LEU A 130 3.03 -12.90 -10.89
N ILE A 131 3.12 -14.19 -10.55
CA ILE A 131 4.18 -14.73 -9.68
C ILE A 131 5.56 -14.57 -10.35
N ALA A 132 5.68 -14.88 -11.64
CA ALA A 132 6.93 -14.70 -12.39
C ALA A 132 7.34 -13.22 -12.49
N VAL A 133 6.39 -12.30 -12.70
CA VAL A 133 6.63 -10.85 -12.66
C VAL A 133 7.06 -10.40 -11.26
N GLY A 134 6.45 -10.91 -10.19
CA GLY A 134 6.84 -10.59 -8.81
C GLY A 134 8.28 -11.01 -8.50
N PHE A 135 8.65 -12.23 -8.88
CA PHE A 135 10.02 -12.75 -8.75
C PHE A 135 11.02 -11.91 -9.56
N TRP A 136 10.68 -11.57 -10.81
CA TRP A 136 11.53 -10.75 -11.68
C TRP A 136 11.70 -9.32 -11.17
N LEU A 137 10.65 -8.70 -10.62
CA LEU A 137 10.70 -7.35 -10.06
C LEU A 137 11.70 -7.26 -8.89
N ILE A 138 11.71 -8.25 -7.98
CA ILE A 138 12.70 -8.26 -6.89
C ILE A 138 14.11 -8.59 -7.40
N SER A 139 14.27 -9.54 -8.34
CA SER A 139 15.58 -9.81 -8.96
C SER A 139 16.16 -8.55 -9.64
N LEU A 140 15.33 -7.78 -10.35
CA LEU A 140 15.71 -6.52 -10.96
C LEU A 140 16.04 -5.46 -9.89
N ARG A 141 15.21 -5.33 -8.84
CA ARG A 141 15.41 -4.40 -7.73
C ARG A 141 16.75 -4.64 -7.03
N THR A 142 17.11 -5.89 -6.73
CA THR A 142 18.39 -6.27 -6.11
C THR A 142 19.58 -5.80 -6.94
N ILE A 143 19.51 -5.95 -8.27
CA ILE A 143 20.56 -5.49 -9.20
C ILE A 143 20.59 -3.96 -9.27
N MET A 144 19.44 -3.29 -9.28
CA MET A 144 19.34 -1.83 -9.33
C MET A 144 19.90 -1.12 -8.09
N VAL A 145 19.88 -1.76 -6.92
CA VAL A 145 20.45 -1.22 -5.66
C VAL A 145 21.83 -1.78 -5.31
N ALA A 146 22.44 -2.58 -6.20
CA ALA A 146 23.71 -3.23 -5.96
C ALA A 146 24.85 -2.20 -5.75
N ALA A 147 25.26 -2.04 -4.49
CA ALA A 147 26.34 -1.17 -4.07
C ALA A 147 27.48 -1.99 -3.45
N PRO A 148 28.77 -1.60 -3.60
CA PRO A 148 29.87 -2.32 -2.98
C PRO A 148 29.75 -2.39 -1.46
N VAL A 149 29.95 -3.57 -0.89
CA VAL A 149 29.92 -3.83 0.56
C VAL A 149 31.32 -4.21 1.03
N LEU A 150 31.71 -3.77 2.22
CA LEU A 150 32.99 -4.15 2.83
C LEU A 150 33.00 -5.64 3.20
N GLU A 151 33.87 -6.43 2.56
CA GLU A 151 34.04 -7.87 2.86
C GLU A 151 34.54 -8.11 4.29
N LYS A 152 35.33 -7.19 4.84
CA LYS A 152 35.99 -7.30 6.15
C LYS A 152 36.07 -5.97 6.86
N GLN A 153 36.32 -6.01 8.17
CA GLN A 153 36.56 -4.81 8.97
C GLN A 153 37.86 -4.11 8.52
N ILE A 154 37.78 -2.79 8.38
CA ILE A 154 38.90 -1.91 8.02
C ILE A 154 39.03 -0.73 9.00
N GLY A 155 40.25 -0.25 9.17
CA GLY A 155 40.55 1.03 9.80
C GLY A 155 41.00 0.99 11.28
N PRO A 156 41.38 2.15 11.84
CA PRO A 156 41.01 3.51 11.40
C PRO A 156 41.47 3.88 9.98
N VAL A 157 40.57 4.45 9.18
CA VAL A 157 40.81 4.87 7.79
C VAL A 157 40.12 6.19 7.50
N GLU A 158 40.75 7.06 6.71
CA GLU A 158 40.16 8.31 6.22
C GLU A 158 38.93 8.01 5.34
N VAL A 159 37.74 8.37 5.82
CA VAL A 159 36.52 8.44 5.02
C VAL A 159 36.29 9.91 4.64
N ARG A 160 36.08 10.18 3.36
CA ARG A 160 35.57 11.48 2.89
C ARG A 160 34.22 11.29 2.22
N GLY A 161 33.21 12.01 2.69
CA GLY A 161 31.85 11.89 2.22
C GLY A 161 31.02 13.13 2.53
N PHE A 162 29.85 13.23 1.93
CA PHE A 162 28.87 14.25 2.28
C PHE A 162 27.85 13.69 3.28
N ILE A 163 27.44 14.49 4.26
CA ILE A 163 26.40 14.12 5.22
C ILE A 163 25.04 14.06 4.52
N GLU A 164 24.41 12.89 4.45
CA GLU A 164 23.02 12.76 3.98
C GLU A 164 22.01 12.92 5.11
N LEU A 165 22.33 12.37 6.28
CA LEU A 165 21.46 12.31 7.45
C LEU A 165 22.30 12.34 8.74
N ILE A 166 21.85 13.15 9.69
CA ILE A 166 22.29 13.14 11.09
C ILE A 166 21.11 12.63 11.92
N GLU A 167 21.33 11.58 12.70
CA GLU A 167 20.38 11.08 13.70
C GLU A 167 20.97 11.36 15.10
N PRO A 168 20.37 12.22 15.94
CA PRO A 168 20.81 12.42 17.33
C PRO A 168 20.51 11.19 18.20
N ARG A 169 21.25 11.01 19.29
CA ARG A 169 21.17 9.81 20.14
C ARG A 169 21.13 10.13 21.64
N GLN A 170 20.27 9.42 22.35
CA GLN A 170 20.32 9.29 23.81
C GLN A 170 21.71 8.79 24.28
N GLY A 171 22.22 9.40 25.35
CA GLY A 171 23.54 9.07 25.92
C GLY A 171 24.74 9.66 25.17
N GLY A 172 24.52 10.65 24.29
CA GLY A 172 25.58 11.36 23.58
C GLY A 172 25.98 10.75 22.23
N GLY A 173 26.80 11.50 21.52
CA GLY A 173 27.17 11.19 20.14
C GLY A 173 26.05 11.43 19.12
N GLN A 174 26.36 11.21 17.86
CA GLN A 174 25.43 11.29 16.73
C GLN A 174 25.68 10.11 15.78
N ARG A 175 24.68 9.76 14.98
CA ARG A 175 24.83 8.78 13.89
C ARG A 175 24.76 9.53 12.56
N LEU A 176 25.86 9.49 11.82
CA LEU A 176 26.00 10.10 10.51
C LEU A 176 25.81 9.03 9.43
N THR A 177 24.93 9.27 8.47
CA THR A 177 24.90 8.51 7.20
C THR A 177 25.58 9.37 6.14
N LEU A 178 26.66 8.86 5.56
CA LEU A 178 27.54 9.59 4.64
C LEU A 178 27.48 8.99 3.24
N ARG A 179 27.29 9.83 2.21
CA ARG A 179 27.56 9.48 0.80
C ARG A 179 29.05 9.65 0.56
N VAL A 180 29.76 8.53 0.45
CA VAL A 180 31.23 8.51 0.35
C VAL A 180 31.66 8.92 -1.06
N TYR A 181 32.73 9.72 -1.15
CA TYR A 181 33.46 9.96 -2.40
C TYR A 181 34.92 9.47 -2.36
N LYS A 182 35.55 9.35 -1.17
CA LYS A 182 36.88 8.73 -0.98
C LYS A 182 36.90 7.88 0.30
N LEU A 183 37.64 6.77 0.29
CA LEU A 183 37.79 5.89 1.46
C LEU A 183 39.19 5.26 1.45
N GLY A 184 40.13 5.86 2.16
CA GLY A 184 41.55 5.48 2.11
C GLY A 184 42.05 5.39 0.67
N GLY A 185 42.63 4.24 0.32
CA GLY A 185 43.06 3.87 -1.04
C GLY A 185 42.07 3.00 -1.83
N LEU A 186 40.81 2.81 -1.38
CA LEU A 186 39.85 1.96 -2.09
C LEU A 186 39.34 2.63 -3.38
N GLY A 187 39.55 1.95 -4.51
CA GLY A 187 39.06 2.36 -5.83
C GLY A 187 37.52 2.37 -5.92
N ALA A 188 37.00 3.15 -6.86
CA ALA A 188 35.58 3.48 -6.95
C ALA A 188 34.63 2.26 -7.07
N GLY A 189 35.08 1.15 -7.67
CA GLY A 189 34.28 -0.08 -7.82
C GLY A 189 34.19 -0.97 -6.56
N VAL A 190 35.09 -0.79 -5.58
CA VAL A 190 35.12 -1.58 -4.32
C VAL A 190 34.64 -0.74 -3.13
N ARG A 191 34.69 0.59 -3.26
CA ARG A 191 34.31 1.54 -2.23
C ARG A 191 32.78 1.62 -2.04
N PRO A 192 32.25 1.44 -0.82
CA PRO A 192 30.83 1.68 -0.53
C PRO A 192 30.33 3.04 -0.99
N GLN A 193 29.08 3.07 -1.48
CA GLN A 193 28.40 4.31 -1.87
C GLN A 193 27.94 5.10 -0.62
N ARG A 194 27.29 4.41 0.33
CA ARG A 194 26.94 4.96 1.64
C ARG A 194 27.61 4.18 2.77
N VAL A 195 27.98 4.88 3.84
CA VAL A 195 28.37 4.28 5.13
C VAL A 195 27.65 4.96 6.29
N ARG A 196 27.43 4.23 7.38
CA ARG A 196 26.76 4.73 8.59
C ARG A 196 27.69 4.66 9.79
N VAL A 197 28.13 5.82 10.29
CA VAL A 197 29.13 5.94 11.35
C VAL A 197 28.52 6.56 12.61
N ARG A 198 28.84 5.99 13.77
CA ARG A 198 28.53 6.55 15.09
C ARG A 198 29.70 7.42 15.56
N THR A 199 29.46 8.67 15.91
CA THR A 199 30.43 9.50 16.63
C THR A 199 30.25 9.28 18.14
N MET A 200 31.34 9.30 18.92
CA MET A 200 31.24 9.21 20.39
C MET A 200 30.91 10.57 21.03
N VAL A 201 31.46 11.66 20.47
CA VAL A 201 31.12 13.04 20.82
C VAL A 201 30.11 13.55 19.78
N ALA A 202 29.15 14.40 20.17
CA ALA A 202 28.35 15.11 19.18
C ALA A 202 29.25 16.01 18.33
N GLY A 203 29.02 16.07 17.02
CA GLY A 203 29.76 17.01 16.16
C GLY A 203 29.46 18.47 16.55
N GLY A 204 30.32 19.39 16.12
CA GLY A 204 30.04 20.82 16.19
C GLY A 204 28.96 21.25 15.19
N ASP A 205 29.03 22.49 14.70
CA ASP A 205 28.20 22.98 13.60
C ASP A 205 28.47 22.17 12.31
N LEU A 206 27.68 21.11 12.11
CA LEU A 206 27.73 20.22 10.95
C LEU A 206 26.32 20.05 10.41
N ALA A 207 26.09 20.48 9.18
CA ALA A 207 24.78 20.38 8.54
C ALA A 207 24.70 19.18 7.58
N PRO A 208 23.50 18.59 7.39
CA PRO A 208 23.21 17.78 6.21
C PRO A 208 23.64 18.53 4.93
N GLY A 209 24.29 17.84 4.00
CA GLY A 209 24.91 18.40 2.80
C GLY A 209 26.36 18.85 2.94
N ASP A 210 26.89 18.99 4.17
CA ASP A 210 28.30 19.34 4.37
C ASP A 210 29.21 18.16 3.95
N ALA A 211 30.34 18.48 3.32
CA ALA A 211 31.41 17.52 3.06
C ALA A 211 32.27 17.37 4.33
N VAL A 212 32.57 16.14 4.74
CA VAL A 212 33.37 15.86 5.94
C VAL A 212 34.44 14.79 5.72
N ILE A 213 35.53 14.94 6.48
CA ILE A 213 36.60 13.96 6.70
C ILE A 213 36.41 13.37 8.10
N ILE A 214 36.46 12.05 8.22
CA ILE A 214 36.50 11.32 9.50
C ILE A 214 37.50 10.16 9.43
N ASN A 215 38.18 9.87 10.54
CA ASN A 215 38.89 8.59 10.70
C ASN A 215 37.92 7.58 11.33
N ALA A 216 37.37 6.69 10.50
CA ALA A 216 36.40 5.69 10.98
C ALA A 216 37.01 4.29 10.99
N ARG A 217 36.55 3.45 11.91
CA ARG A 217 36.66 2.00 11.81
C ARG A 217 35.33 1.47 11.30
N LEU A 218 35.35 0.79 10.15
CA LEU A 218 34.18 0.32 9.43
C LEU A 218 34.18 -1.21 9.33
N SER A 219 33.01 -1.83 9.40
CA SER A 219 32.78 -3.25 9.14
C SER A 219 31.71 -3.43 8.05
N PRO A 220 31.59 -4.64 7.46
CA PRO A 220 30.33 -5.08 6.88
C PRO A 220 29.13 -4.81 7.81
N PRO A 221 27.93 -4.59 7.25
CA PRO A 221 26.68 -4.80 7.97
C PRO A 221 26.63 -6.21 8.59
N ALA A 222 26.17 -6.32 9.83
CA ALA A 222 26.09 -7.61 10.53
C ALA A 222 25.03 -8.53 9.90
N ALA A 223 25.39 -9.81 9.76
CA ALA A 223 24.48 -10.90 9.39
C ALA A 223 23.39 -11.13 10.47
N PRO A 224 22.33 -11.92 10.18
CA PRO A 224 21.31 -12.27 11.17
C PRO A 224 21.95 -12.87 12.44
N ALA A 225 21.59 -12.34 13.61
CA ALA A 225 22.13 -12.81 14.90
C ALA A 225 21.67 -14.22 15.28
N LEU A 226 20.56 -14.69 14.69
CA LEU A 226 19.96 -16.02 14.88
C LEU A 226 19.38 -16.50 13.54
N PRO A 227 19.35 -17.82 13.25
CA PRO A 227 18.66 -18.37 12.08
C PRO A 227 17.18 -17.94 12.04
N GLY A 228 16.71 -17.46 10.88
CA GLY A 228 15.36 -16.93 10.73
C GLY A 228 15.08 -15.58 11.42
N GLY A 229 16.06 -15.00 12.12
CA GLY A 229 15.95 -13.70 12.77
C GLY A 229 15.99 -12.51 11.80
N PHE A 230 15.91 -11.29 12.35
CA PHE A 230 15.99 -10.08 11.54
C PHE A 230 17.36 -9.94 10.83
N ASP A 231 17.32 -9.79 9.51
CA ASP A 231 18.49 -9.68 8.66
C ASP A 231 18.87 -8.21 8.44
N PHE A 232 19.79 -7.73 9.28
CA PHE A 232 20.33 -6.38 9.17
C PHE A 232 21.20 -6.19 7.92
N ALA A 233 21.88 -7.22 7.43
CA ALA A 233 22.71 -7.13 6.22
C ALA A 233 21.84 -6.92 4.97
N ARG A 234 20.76 -7.70 4.82
CA ARG A 234 19.78 -7.52 3.74
C ARG A 234 19.08 -6.16 3.83
N HIS A 235 18.70 -5.71 5.03
CA HIS A 235 18.12 -4.39 5.21
C HIS A 235 19.11 -3.25 4.87
N ALA A 236 20.39 -3.41 5.20
CA ALA A 236 21.44 -2.47 4.82
C ALA A 236 21.69 -2.45 3.29
N TYR A 237 21.62 -3.60 2.63
CA TYR A 237 21.77 -3.74 1.18
C TYR A 237 20.73 -2.91 0.40
N PHE A 238 19.43 -3.04 0.73
CA PHE A 238 18.36 -2.24 0.10
C PHE A 238 18.40 -0.73 0.47
N LEU A 239 19.27 -0.33 1.39
CA LEU A 239 19.59 1.07 1.72
C LEU A 239 20.92 1.56 1.08
N GLU A 240 21.58 0.74 0.26
CA GLU A 240 22.92 0.96 -0.33
C GLU A 240 24.03 1.18 0.73
N LEU A 241 23.82 0.70 1.96
CA LEU A 241 24.73 0.85 3.11
C LEU A 241 25.82 -0.23 3.10
N GLY A 242 26.87 -0.01 2.32
CA GLY A 242 28.00 -0.95 2.19
C GLY A 242 28.95 -1.03 3.39
N GLY A 243 28.72 -0.24 4.44
CA GLY A 243 29.52 -0.31 5.67
C GLY A 243 28.90 0.40 6.87
N VAL A 244 29.13 -0.13 8.07
CA VAL A 244 28.73 0.45 9.35
C VAL A 244 29.94 0.59 10.27
N GLY A 245 29.93 1.53 11.21
CA GLY A 245 31.10 1.70 12.08
C GLY A 245 31.02 2.81 13.11
N TYR A 246 32.18 3.20 13.62
CA TYR A 246 32.35 4.29 14.58
C TYR A 246 33.59 5.14 14.29
N THR A 247 33.58 6.37 14.80
CA THR A 247 34.72 7.27 14.85
C THR A 247 34.86 7.84 16.26
N PHE A 248 36.11 7.98 16.71
CA PHE A 248 36.47 8.66 17.96
C PHE A 248 36.75 10.15 17.73
N ASP A 249 37.11 10.52 16.50
CA ASP A 249 37.47 11.88 16.12
C ASP A 249 36.23 12.73 15.84
N LEU A 250 36.33 14.04 16.08
CA LEU A 250 35.34 15.00 15.62
C LEU A 250 35.41 15.14 14.10
N PRO A 251 34.29 15.06 13.36
CA PRO A 251 34.28 15.25 11.91
C PRO A 251 34.74 16.66 11.51
N GLN A 252 35.67 16.74 10.56
CA GLN A 252 36.19 17.99 10.04
C GLN A 252 35.54 18.29 8.69
N ARG A 253 35.16 19.55 8.41
CA ARG A 253 34.62 19.95 7.11
C ARG A 253 35.70 19.86 6.02
N ASP A 254 35.43 19.18 4.91
CA ASP A 254 36.35 19.12 3.77
C ASP A 254 36.16 20.32 2.84
N ALA A 255 37.02 21.33 2.98
CA ALA A 255 37.02 22.52 2.14
C ALA A 255 37.49 22.28 0.70
N ALA A 256 38.10 21.12 0.40
CA ALA A 256 38.56 20.73 -0.93
C ALA A 256 37.56 19.83 -1.68
N ALA A 257 36.37 19.62 -1.13
CA ALA A 257 35.34 18.79 -1.75
C ALA A 257 34.77 19.41 -3.05
N GLY A 258 34.48 18.56 -4.03
CA GLY A 258 33.79 18.95 -5.26
C GLY A 258 32.33 19.39 -5.02
N PRO A 259 31.68 19.99 -6.04
CA PRO A 259 30.33 20.55 -5.90
C PRO A 259 29.30 19.49 -5.47
N VAL A 260 28.50 19.82 -4.45
CA VAL A 260 27.48 18.93 -3.88
C VAL A 260 26.43 18.57 -4.96
N PRO A 261 26.21 17.28 -5.27
CA PRO A 261 25.23 16.83 -6.27
C PRO A 261 23.82 17.39 -6.04
N LEU A 262 23.09 17.72 -7.11
CA LEU A 262 21.80 18.42 -7.03
C LEU A 262 20.77 17.71 -6.14
N MET A 263 20.60 16.39 -6.30
CA MET A 263 19.67 15.60 -5.48
C MET A 263 20.04 15.63 -3.99
N LEU A 264 21.34 15.63 -3.68
CA LEU A 264 21.85 15.73 -2.32
C LEU A 264 21.69 17.15 -1.75
N ARG A 265 21.76 18.21 -2.57
CA ARG A 265 21.41 19.57 -2.15
C ARG A 265 19.93 19.68 -1.76
N VAL A 266 19.04 19.01 -2.50
CA VAL A 266 17.60 18.99 -2.20
C VAL A 266 17.31 18.20 -0.92
N SER A 267 17.88 16.99 -0.76
CA SER A 267 17.70 16.23 0.50
C SER A 267 18.32 16.96 1.69
N ALA A 268 19.51 17.54 1.55
CA ALA A 268 20.14 18.37 2.57
C ALA A 268 19.26 19.56 2.99
N ALA A 269 18.61 20.25 2.05
CA ALA A 269 17.69 21.35 2.37
C ALA A 269 16.46 20.86 3.18
N ILE A 270 15.87 19.73 2.81
CA ILE A 270 14.78 19.09 3.57
C ILE A 270 15.26 18.71 4.98
N GLN A 271 16.45 18.12 5.09
CA GLN A 271 17.02 17.71 6.37
C GLN A 271 17.36 18.91 7.28
N ARG A 272 17.83 20.03 6.72
CA ARG A 272 18.01 21.30 7.46
C ARG A 272 16.68 21.89 7.92
N LEU A 273 15.62 21.82 7.10
CA LEU A 273 14.27 22.24 7.50
C LEU A 273 13.74 21.37 8.66
N ARG A 274 13.93 20.05 8.61
CA ARG A 274 13.59 19.14 9.72
C ARG A 274 14.33 19.50 11.00
N GLY A 275 15.65 19.75 10.91
CA GLY A 275 16.46 20.22 12.03
C GLY A 275 15.96 21.55 12.61
N ALA A 276 15.66 22.54 11.77
CA ALA A 276 15.14 23.84 12.22
C ALA A 276 13.75 23.74 12.88
N ILE A 277 12.88 22.85 12.40
CA ILE A 277 11.61 22.52 13.07
C ILE A 277 11.89 21.88 14.44
N GLY A 278 12.85 20.95 14.51
CA GLY A 278 13.30 20.34 15.77
C GLY A 278 13.79 21.38 16.78
N THR A 279 14.74 22.23 16.39
CA THR A 279 15.25 23.33 17.25
C THR A 279 14.14 24.30 17.66
N ARG A 280 13.12 24.54 16.81
CA ARG A 280 11.98 25.40 17.19
C ARG A 280 11.03 24.72 18.18
N ILE A 281 10.92 23.39 18.15
CA ILE A 281 10.20 22.60 19.16
C ILE A 281 10.97 22.60 20.49
N ASP A 282 12.28 22.34 20.45
CA ASP A 282 13.17 22.33 21.62
C ASP A 282 13.31 23.73 22.28
N ALA A 283 12.91 24.80 21.58
CA ALA A 283 12.87 26.18 22.09
C ALA A 283 11.48 26.62 22.61
N VAL A 284 10.53 25.67 22.77
CA VAL A 284 9.15 25.91 23.24
C VAL A 284 8.65 24.80 24.18
N LEU A 285 9.18 23.58 24.05
CA LEU A 285 8.85 22.43 24.88
C LEU A 285 10.13 21.85 25.49
N ASP A 286 10.03 21.31 26.71
CA ASP A 286 11.14 20.69 27.42
C ASP A 286 11.08 19.15 27.38
N GLY A 287 12.26 18.51 27.48
CA GLY A 287 12.44 17.09 27.79
C GLY A 287 11.71 16.11 26.86
N GLU A 288 11.09 15.08 27.45
CA GLU A 288 10.32 14.05 26.74
C GLU A 288 9.20 14.63 25.86
N THR A 289 8.57 15.72 26.30
CA THR A 289 7.49 16.38 25.54
C THR A 289 8.01 16.93 24.22
N ALA A 290 9.20 17.51 24.20
CA ALA A 290 9.89 17.91 22.97
C ALA A 290 10.30 16.70 22.12
N GLY A 291 10.82 15.64 22.75
CA GLY A 291 11.18 14.38 22.08
C GLY A 291 9.99 13.74 21.35
N ILE A 292 8.84 13.65 22.00
CA ILE A 292 7.59 13.12 21.44
C ILE A 292 7.05 14.06 20.35
N ALA A 293 7.04 15.37 20.57
CA ALA A 293 6.61 16.35 19.56
C ALA A 293 7.47 16.28 18.28
N LYS A 294 8.80 16.18 18.41
CA LYS A 294 9.71 15.98 17.27
C LYS A 294 9.45 14.67 16.54
N ALA A 295 9.16 13.58 17.26
CA ALA A 295 8.82 12.30 16.65
C ALA A 295 7.52 12.35 15.83
N LEU A 296 6.48 13.03 16.32
CA LEU A 296 5.18 13.16 15.65
C LEU A 296 5.21 14.17 14.46
N VAL A 297 5.99 15.25 14.57
CA VAL A 297 6.06 16.29 13.53
C VAL A 297 7.09 15.97 12.45
N THR A 298 8.29 15.50 12.83
CA THR A 298 9.44 15.33 11.92
C THR A 298 9.92 13.89 11.78
N GLY A 299 9.41 12.94 12.58
CA GLY A 299 9.87 11.55 12.61
C GLY A 299 11.16 11.31 13.41
N GLU A 300 11.76 12.35 13.99
CA GLU A 300 12.98 12.23 14.81
C GLU A 300 12.65 11.72 16.22
N ARG A 301 13.18 10.54 16.58
CA ARG A 301 12.94 9.91 17.91
C ARG A 301 14.12 10.02 18.88
N GLY A 302 15.18 10.74 18.51
CA GLY A 302 16.44 10.79 19.26
C GLY A 302 16.33 11.35 20.69
N GLY A 303 15.27 12.10 20.99
CA GLY A 303 15.01 12.72 22.29
C GLY A 303 14.05 11.98 23.24
N ILE A 304 13.54 10.79 22.87
CA ILE A 304 12.66 9.98 23.74
C ILE A 304 13.51 8.96 24.51
N SER A 305 13.37 8.83 25.83
CA SER A 305 14.17 7.87 26.62
C SER A 305 13.75 6.41 26.40
N GLU A 306 14.63 5.47 26.74
CA GLU A 306 14.34 4.03 26.62
C GLU A 306 13.16 3.62 27.52
N ALA A 307 13.12 4.09 28.77
CA ALA A 307 11.99 3.87 29.69
C ALA A 307 10.64 4.41 29.16
N THR A 308 10.62 5.59 28.54
CA THR A 308 9.42 6.09 27.85
C THR A 308 9.05 5.19 26.68
N ASN A 309 10.01 4.80 25.84
CA ASN A 309 9.76 3.90 24.71
C ASN A 309 9.19 2.55 25.18
N ASP A 310 9.64 2.02 26.32
CA ASP A 310 9.15 0.77 26.91
C ASP A 310 7.73 0.92 27.50
N ALA A 311 7.44 1.99 28.23
CA ALA A 311 6.07 2.28 28.67
C ALA A 311 5.08 2.42 27.48
N TYR A 312 5.54 2.95 26.34
CA TYR A 312 4.77 2.95 25.09
C TYR A 312 4.65 1.54 24.46
N ARG A 313 5.61 0.61 24.64
CA ARG A 313 5.50 -0.78 24.18
C ARG A 313 4.51 -1.57 25.04
N ASP A 314 4.61 -1.47 26.36
CA ASP A 314 3.80 -2.21 27.33
C ASP A 314 2.32 -1.80 27.26
N SER A 315 2.05 -0.52 27.02
CA SER A 315 0.69 -0.01 26.73
C SER A 315 0.19 -0.29 25.31
N GLY A 316 1.02 -0.89 24.44
CA GLY A 316 0.74 -1.11 23.01
C GLY A 316 0.76 0.16 22.14
N LEU A 317 0.94 1.33 22.73
CA LEU A 317 0.86 2.65 22.07
C LEU A 317 2.10 3.01 21.23
N PHE A 318 3.18 2.21 21.25
CA PHE A 318 4.44 2.47 20.54
C PHE A 318 4.30 2.74 19.04
N HIS A 319 3.23 2.23 18.43
CA HIS A 319 2.89 2.50 17.04
C HIS A 319 2.49 3.98 16.77
N ILE A 320 2.07 4.74 17.79
CA ILE A 320 1.72 6.16 17.72
C ILE A 320 2.97 7.05 17.64
N LEU A 321 4.08 6.65 18.28
CA LEU A 321 5.40 7.30 18.14
C LEU A 321 5.99 7.14 16.73
N SER A 322 5.32 6.39 15.84
CA SER A 322 5.59 6.38 14.41
C SER A 322 4.55 7.23 13.70
N ILE A 323 5.00 8.20 12.89
CA ILE A 323 4.11 8.87 11.93
C ILE A 323 3.44 7.80 11.07
N SER A 324 2.12 7.81 11.08
CA SER A 324 1.26 6.69 10.66
C SER A 324 0.27 7.11 9.57
N GLY A 325 -0.47 6.15 9.02
CA GLY A 325 -1.54 6.40 8.05
C GLY A 325 -2.55 7.44 8.52
N LEU A 326 -2.87 7.44 9.82
CA LEU A 326 -3.77 8.42 10.43
C LEU A 326 -3.19 9.84 10.38
N HIS A 327 -1.91 10.03 10.71
CA HIS A 327 -1.25 11.34 10.64
C HIS A 327 -1.25 11.90 9.21
N MET A 328 -0.91 11.07 8.22
CA MET A 328 -0.92 11.45 6.81
C MET A 328 -2.34 11.78 6.31
N ALA A 329 -3.35 11.02 6.75
CA ALA A 329 -4.76 11.24 6.40
C ALA A 329 -5.34 12.50 7.06
N ILE A 330 -5.00 12.78 8.33
CA ILE A 330 -5.37 14.03 9.01
C ILE A 330 -4.72 15.22 8.31
N MET A 331 -3.43 15.15 8.01
CA MET A 331 -2.70 16.25 7.35
C MET A 331 -3.28 16.54 5.95
N GLY A 332 -3.35 15.52 5.08
CA GLY A 332 -3.93 15.68 3.73
C GLY A 332 -5.40 16.07 3.76
N GLY A 333 -6.19 15.51 4.68
CA GLY A 333 -7.59 15.86 4.90
C GLY A 333 -7.78 17.31 5.32
N ALA A 334 -6.98 17.80 6.27
CA ALA A 334 -7.02 19.18 6.73
C ALA A 334 -6.69 20.17 5.60
N VAL A 335 -5.64 19.91 4.81
CA VAL A 335 -5.30 20.74 3.65
C VAL A 335 -6.42 20.70 2.60
N PHE A 336 -6.97 19.52 2.29
CA PHE A 336 -8.08 19.37 1.36
C PHE A 336 -9.31 20.18 1.78
N TRP A 337 -9.77 20.00 3.02
CA TRP A 337 -10.97 20.68 3.52
C TRP A 337 -10.76 22.19 3.70
N SER A 338 -9.60 22.63 4.18
CA SER A 338 -9.30 24.06 4.34
C SER A 338 -9.23 24.77 2.98
N VAL A 339 -8.50 24.22 2.01
CA VAL A 339 -8.43 24.80 0.65
C VAL A 339 -9.79 24.77 -0.02
N ARG A 340 -10.55 23.67 0.08
CA ARG A 340 -11.91 23.59 -0.46
C ARG A 340 -12.86 24.61 0.19
N PHE A 341 -12.77 24.82 1.50
CA PHE A 341 -13.59 25.79 2.23
C PHE A 341 -13.26 27.22 1.79
N LEU A 342 -11.97 27.60 1.77
CA LEU A 342 -11.53 28.93 1.34
C LEU A 342 -11.93 29.23 -0.12
N LEU A 343 -11.85 28.24 -1.03
CA LEU A 343 -12.33 28.40 -2.40
C LEU A 343 -13.86 28.47 -2.50
N ALA A 344 -14.59 27.85 -1.56
CA ALA A 344 -16.05 27.88 -1.51
C ALA A 344 -16.63 29.20 -0.96
N LEU A 345 -15.84 29.99 -0.22
CA LEU A 345 -16.22 31.35 0.22
C LEU A 345 -16.40 32.34 -0.95
N PHE A 346 -15.99 31.98 -2.17
CA PHE A 346 -16.13 32.79 -3.38
C PHE A 346 -17.11 32.12 -4.36
N PRO A 347 -18.41 32.47 -4.36
CA PRO A 347 -19.43 31.77 -5.16
C PRO A 347 -19.13 31.74 -6.66
N GLY A 348 -18.60 32.84 -7.21
CA GLY A 348 -18.20 32.93 -8.62
C GLY A 348 -17.05 31.99 -9.01
N LEU A 349 -16.26 31.51 -8.05
CA LEU A 349 -15.22 30.51 -8.25
C LEU A 349 -15.79 29.09 -8.07
N ALA A 350 -16.55 28.87 -7.00
CA ALA A 350 -17.16 27.59 -6.65
C ALA A 350 -18.17 27.07 -7.70
N LEU A 351 -18.90 27.97 -8.37
CA LEU A 351 -19.89 27.63 -9.40
C LEU A 351 -19.30 27.47 -10.80
N ARG A 352 -18.08 27.98 -11.06
CA ARG A 352 -17.47 28.01 -12.41
C ARG A 352 -16.27 27.07 -12.59
N TYR A 353 -15.62 26.68 -11.49
CA TYR A 353 -14.37 25.92 -11.55
C TYR A 353 -14.41 24.66 -10.66
N PRO A 354 -13.64 23.62 -10.99
CA PRO A 354 -13.62 22.37 -10.23
C PRO A 354 -12.80 22.51 -8.94
N ILE A 355 -13.24 23.35 -7.98
CA ILE A 355 -12.52 23.67 -6.75
C ILE A 355 -12.15 22.43 -5.91
N LYS A 356 -12.94 21.34 -6.02
CA LYS A 356 -12.66 20.02 -5.43
C LYS A 356 -11.36 19.40 -5.96
N LYS A 357 -11.05 19.60 -7.25
CA LYS A 357 -9.82 19.11 -7.88
C LYS A 357 -8.61 19.95 -7.50
N TRP A 358 -8.77 21.27 -7.43
CA TRP A 358 -7.72 22.17 -6.94
C TRP A 358 -7.37 21.89 -5.47
N ALA A 359 -8.38 21.65 -4.62
CA ALA A 359 -8.18 21.19 -3.25
C ALA A 359 -7.46 19.83 -3.17
N ALA A 360 -7.76 18.89 -4.08
CA ALA A 360 -7.05 17.60 -4.14
C ALA A 360 -5.58 17.74 -4.59
N LEU A 361 -5.28 18.64 -5.54
CA LEU A 361 -3.88 18.96 -5.92
C LEU A 361 -3.12 19.60 -4.75
N ALA A 362 -3.71 20.60 -4.09
CA ALA A 362 -3.10 21.25 -2.93
C ALA A 362 -2.86 20.27 -1.77
N ALA A 363 -3.81 19.36 -1.52
CA ALA A 363 -3.68 18.32 -0.51
C ALA A 363 -2.62 17.27 -0.85
N ALA A 364 -2.53 16.82 -2.11
CA ALA A 364 -1.47 15.91 -2.55
C ALA A 364 -0.07 16.55 -2.43
N ALA A 365 0.06 17.83 -2.81
CA ALA A 365 1.29 18.60 -2.62
C ALA A 365 1.63 18.79 -1.13
N GLY A 366 0.63 19.06 -0.28
CA GLY A 366 0.78 19.13 1.17
C GLY A 366 1.26 17.80 1.78
N SER A 367 0.63 16.69 1.42
CA SER A 367 1.04 15.34 1.85
C SER A 367 2.44 14.96 1.36
N LEU A 368 2.86 15.42 0.18
CA LEU A 368 4.24 15.24 -0.31
C LEU A 368 5.25 16.07 0.49
N GLY A 369 4.91 17.31 0.84
CA GLY A 369 5.70 18.14 1.75
C GLY A 369 5.81 17.52 3.16
N TYR A 370 4.72 16.96 3.68
CA TYR A 370 4.74 16.24 4.95
C TYR A 370 5.56 14.95 4.89
N LEU A 371 5.51 14.18 3.79
CA LEU A 371 6.38 13.02 3.59
C LEU A 371 7.88 13.39 3.62
N ALA A 372 8.24 14.53 3.04
CA ALA A 372 9.60 15.04 3.08
C ALA A 372 10.02 15.42 4.52
N ILE A 373 9.17 16.15 5.24
CA ILE A 373 9.43 16.57 6.63
C ILE A 373 9.40 15.37 7.60
N SER A 374 8.63 14.32 7.31
CA SER A 374 8.60 13.07 8.10
C SER A 374 9.81 12.16 7.87
N GLY A 375 10.75 12.55 6.99
CA GLY A 375 11.99 11.82 6.77
C GLY A 375 11.86 10.52 5.96
N TYR A 376 10.85 10.39 5.10
CA TYR A 376 10.71 9.27 4.15
C TYR A 376 10.73 7.85 4.76
N SER A 377 10.31 7.67 6.02
CA SER A 377 10.19 6.33 6.60
C SER A 377 9.24 5.45 5.79
N PHE A 378 9.49 4.14 5.72
CA PHE A 378 8.65 3.20 4.96
C PHE A 378 7.17 3.26 5.36
N ALA A 379 6.85 3.49 6.64
CA ALA A 379 5.47 3.70 7.11
C ALA A 379 4.83 4.96 6.50
N THR A 380 5.57 6.08 6.45
CA THR A 380 5.09 7.34 5.85
C THR A 380 5.01 7.28 4.33
N VAL A 381 5.92 6.57 3.66
CA VAL A 381 5.86 6.36 2.19
C VAL A 381 4.61 5.57 1.81
N ARG A 382 4.33 4.44 2.49
CA ARG A 382 3.10 3.66 2.26
C ARG A 382 1.83 4.50 2.49
N SER A 383 1.82 5.28 3.57
CA SER A 383 0.72 6.18 3.93
C SER A 383 0.49 7.28 2.88
N PHE A 384 1.58 7.86 2.36
CA PHE A 384 1.53 8.85 1.28
C PHE A 384 0.99 8.25 -0.03
N ILE A 385 1.38 7.03 -0.38
CA ILE A 385 0.85 6.34 -1.58
C ILE A 385 -0.66 6.10 -1.43
N MET A 386 -1.13 5.64 -0.26
CA MET A 386 -2.56 5.45 0.01
C MET A 386 -3.38 6.74 -0.11
N ILE A 387 -2.91 7.86 0.50
CA ILE A 387 -3.65 9.13 0.41
C ILE A 387 -3.57 9.75 -1.01
N SER A 388 -2.45 9.55 -1.72
CA SER A 388 -2.29 9.99 -3.12
C SER A 388 -3.24 9.26 -4.07
N ILE A 389 -3.49 7.96 -3.86
CA ILE A 389 -4.51 7.20 -4.62
C ILE A 389 -5.91 7.78 -4.36
N MET A 390 -6.22 8.19 -3.13
CA MET A 390 -7.49 8.85 -2.82
C MET A 390 -7.63 10.21 -3.53
N PHE A 391 -6.59 11.06 -3.52
CA PHE A 391 -6.63 12.33 -4.24
C PHE A 391 -6.67 12.14 -5.76
N LEU A 392 -5.97 11.13 -6.30
CA LEU A 392 -6.06 10.76 -7.72
C LEU A 392 -7.47 10.30 -8.11
N ALA A 393 -8.15 9.51 -7.27
CA ALA A 393 -9.54 9.15 -7.49
C ALA A 393 -10.47 10.38 -7.50
N VAL A 394 -10.22 11.37 -6.64
CA VAL A 394 -10.93 12.67 -6.64
C VAL A 394 -10.65 13.48 -7.92
N LEU A 395 -9.43 13.46 -8.46
CA LEU A 395 -9.07 14.14 -9.71
C LEU A 395 -9.69 13.49 -10.94
N LEU A 396 -9.85 12.17 -10.93
CA LEU A 396 -10.47 11.36 -11.98
C LEU A 396 -12.00 11.19 -11.83
N ASP A 397 -12.62 11.87 -10.85
CA ASP A 397 -14.03 11.76 -10.47
C ASP A 397 -14.53 10.31 -10.26
N ARG A 398 -13.65 9.43 -9.78
CA ARG A 398 -13.96 8.02 -9.48
C ARG A 398 -14.35 7.83 -8.00
N PRO A 399 -15.30 6.94 -7.69
CA PRO A 399 -15.59 6.57 -6.30
C PRO A 399 -14.38 5.85 -5.68
N ALA A 400 -14.03 6.22 -4.45
CA ALA A 400 -12.95 5.60 -3.70
C ALA A 400 -13.39 4.25 -3.11
N ILE A 401 -13.38 3.19 -3.92
CA ILE A 401 -13.72 1.83 -3.51
C ILE A 401 -12.59 1.30 -2.60
N ALA A 402 -12.87 1.15 -1.30
CA ALA A 402 -11.87 0.91 -0.27
C ALA A 402 -10.93 -0.27 -0.59
N LEU A 403 -11.46 -1.48 -0.78
CA LEU A 403 -10.62 -2.67 -1.03
C LEU A 403 -9.83 -2.59 -2.35
N ARG A 404 -10.37 -1.93 -3.38
CA ARG A 404 -9.66 -1.67 -4.65
C ARG A 404 -8.50 -0.68 -4.46
N ASN A 405 -8.69 0.36 -3.66
CA ASN A 405 -7.63 1.30 -3.33
C ASN A 405 -6.52 0.64 -2.51
N VAL A 406 -6.86 -0.27 -1.60
CA VAL A 406 -5.90 -1.08 -0.83
C VAL A 406 -5.10 -2.00 -1.74
N ALA A 407 -5.76 -2.75 -2.63
CA ALA A 407 -5.08 -3.62 -3.60
C ALA A 407 -4.18 -2.82 -4.56
N LEU A 408 -4.62 -1.64 -5.01
CA LEU A 408 -3.81 -0.73 -5.84
C LEU A 408 -2.61 -0.15 -5.09
N ALA A 409 -2.77 0.19 -3.80
CA ALA A 409 -1.66 0.63 -2.96
C ALA A 409 -0.62 -0.47 -2.78
N ALA A 410 -1.05 -1.69 -2.44
CA ALA A 410 -0.16 -2.85 -2.33
C ALA A 410 0.58 -3.12 -3.64
N LEU A 411 -0.12 -3.08 -4.78
CA LEU A 411 0.47 -3.21 -6.12
C LEU A 411 1.55 -2.15 -6.38
N ILE A 412 1.26 -0.87 -6.16
CA ILE A 412 2.22 0.23 -6.39
C ILE A 412 3.42 0.10 -5.45
N ILE A 413 3.21 -0.23 -4.18
CA ILE A 413 4.29 -0.39 -3.20
C ILE A 413 5.19 -1.58 -3.56
N LEU A 414 4.63 -2.73 -3.95
CA LEU A 414 5.41 -3.92 -4.34
C LEU A 414 6.11 -3.77 -5.70
N VAL A 415 5.64 -2.89 -6.59
CA VAL A 415 6.32 -2.57 -7.86
C VAL A 415 7.50 -1.59 -7.64
N LEU A 416 7.38 -0.63 -6.72
CA LEU A 416 8.44 0.35 -6.44
C LEU A 416 9.48 -0.14 -5.43
N TYR A 417 9.03 -0.92 -4.43
CA TYR A 417 9.82 -1.41 -3.31
C TYR A 417 9.40 -2.86 -2.97
N PRO A 418 9.64 -3.85 -3.86
CA PRO A 418 9.25 -5.24 -3.61
C PRO A 418 9.82 -5.80 -2.30
N GLU A 419 11.00 -5.36 -1.87
CA GLU A 419 11.61 -5.73 -0.59
C GLU A 419 10.73 -5.42 0.64
N SER A 420 9.82 -4.44 0.52
CA SER A 420 8.90 -4.05 1.60
C SER A 420 7.86 -5.12 1.95
N LEU A 421 7.71 -6.20 1.15
CA LEU A 421 6.90 -7.35 1.55
C LEU A 421 7.40 -7.98 2.87
N LEU A 422 8.70 -7.90 3.15
CA LEU A 422 9.31 -8.41 4.37
C LEU A 422 9.19 -7.44 5.58
N ASP A 423 8.74 -6.21 5.37
CA ASP A 423 8.49 -5.27 6.48
C ASP A 423 7.30 -5.76 7.30
N VAL A 424 7.51 -6.02 8.60
CA VAL A 424 6.41 -6.20 9.57
C VAL A 424 5.41 -5.03 9.49
N GLY A 425 5.90 -3.81 9.27
CA GLY A 425 5.06 -2.63 9.10
C GLY A 425 4.29 -2.55 7.78
N PHE A 426 4.66 -3.29 6.73
CA PHE A 426 3.83 -3.49 5.53
C PHE A 426 2.74 -4.52 5.86
N GLN A 427 3.16 -5.68 6.36
CA GLN A 427 2.29 -6.82 6.65
C GLN A 427 1.16 -6.43 7.62
N MET A 428 1.49 -5.86 8.77
CA MET A 428 0.51 -5.43 9.78
C MET A 428 -0.39 -4.31 9.27
N SER A 429 0.14 -3.35 8.48
CA SER A 429 -0.66 -2.24 7.94
C SER A 429 -1.67 -2.71 6.90
N PHE A 430 -1.29 -3.64 6.02
CA PHE A 430 -2.21 -4.18 5.03
C PHE A 430 -3.20 -5.17 5.64
N ALA A 431 -2.76 -6.04 6.56
CA ALA A 431 -3.64 -6.95 7.30
C ALA A 431 -4.72 -6.18 8.08
N ALA A 432 -4.35 -5.13 8.82
CA ALA A 432 -5.30 -4.33 9.60
C ALA A 432 -6.34 -3.62 8.71
N VAL A 433 -5.93 -3.02 7.58
CA VAL A 433 -6.87 -2.33 6.69
C VAL A 433 -7.75 -3.32 5.91
N VAL A 434 -7.23 -4.46 5.46
CA VAL A 434 -8.03 -5.51 4.81
C VAL A 434 -9.04 -6.09 5.81
N ALA A 435 -8.63 -6.39 7.04
CA ALA A 435 -9.52 -6.87 8.08
C ALA A 435 -10.63 -5.85 8.40
N LEU A 436 -10.28 -4.57 8.60
CA LEU A 436 -11.25 -3.51 8.87
C LEU A 436 -12.28 -3.36 7.74
N VAL A 437 -11.85 -3.35 6.48
CA VAL A 437 -12.74 -3.23 5.33
C VAL A 437 -13.63 -4.48 5.18
N ALA A 438 -13.06 -5.68 5.28
CA ALA A 438 -13.82 -6.93 5.17
C ALA A 438 -14.83 -7.09 6.32
N SER A 439 -14.46 -6.76 7.55
CA SER A 439 -15.37 -6.75 8.70
C SER A 439 -16.47 -5.70 8.52
N TYR A 440 -16.15 -4.50 8.05
CA TYR A 440 -17.16 -3.46 7.79
C TYR A 440 -18.18 -3.90 6.71
N GLU A 441 -17.71 -4.48 5.60
CA GLU A 441 -18.59 -5.00 4.54
C GLU A 441 -19.48 -6.16 5.06
N ALA A 442 -18.91 -7.11 5.81
CA ALA A 442 -19.67 -8.22 6.40
C ALA A 442 -20.70 -7.76 7.45
N LEU A 443 -20.34 -6.81 8.32
CA LEU A 443 -21.25 -6.23 9.31
C LEU A 443 -22.37 -5.44 8.62
N ARG A 444 -22.05 -4.64 7.60
CA ARG A 444 -23.04 -3.90 6.80
C ARG A 444 -24.05 -4.85 6.15
N LEU A 445 -23.60 -5.94 5.55
CA LEU A 445 -24.49 -6.95 4.94
C LEU A 445 -25.36 -7.67 5.99
N ARG A 446 -24.90 -7.80 7.24
CA ARG A 446 -25.64 -8.45 8.33
C ARG A 446 -26.68 -7.54 9.01
N PHE A 447 -26.43 -6.24 9.11
CA PHE A 447 -27.28 -5.31 9.87
C PHE A 447 -28.17 -4.41 9.00
N LEU A 448 -27.81 -4.14 7.74
CA LEU A 448 -28.61 -3.29 6.85
C LEU A 448 -29.90 -3.92 6.27
N PRO A 449 -30.13 -5.26 6.21
CA PRO A 449 -31.37 -5.82 5.68
C PRO A 449 -32.66 -5.38 6.42
N LEU A 450 -32.56 -5.08 7.71
CA LEU A 450 -33.71 -4.73 8.55
C LEU A 450 -34.24 -3.29 8.36
N ALA A 451 -33.53 -2.45 7.61
CA ALA A 451 -33.86 -1.03 7.44
C ALA A 451 -34.70 -0.69 6.20
N LEU A 452 -34.99 -1.68 5.33
CA LEU A 452 -35.66 -1.46 4.03
C LEU A 452 -36.88 -2.37 3.77
N ASP A 453 -37.26 -3.25 4.69
CA ASP A 453 -38.46 -4.13 4.55
C ASP A 453 -39.61 -3.72 5.50
N THR A 454 -39.50 -2.55 6.13
CA THR A 454 -40.50 -1.96 7.05
C THR A 454 -41.17 -0.70 6.49
N GLY A 455 -40.87 -0.31 5.25
CA GLY A 455 -41.38 0.89 4.59
C GLY A 455 -41.85 0.61 3.16
N ASP A 456 -43.14 0.84 2.93
CA ASP A 456 -43.81 0.97 1.63
C ASP A 456 -43.85 -0.26 0.68
N ARG A 457 -44.95 -1.02 0.78
CA ARG A 457 -45.55 -1.76 -0.33
C ARG A 457 -47.00 -1.29 -0.57
N ARG A 458 -47.22 0.01 -0.80
CA ARG A 458 -48.54 0.60 -1.06
C ARG A 458 -48.54 1.58 -2.24
N GLY A 459 -48.53 1.00 -3.44
CA GLY A 459 -49.21 1.60 -4.59
C GLY A 459 -48.30 2.35 -5.57
N ILE A 460 -47.81 1.62 -6.57
CA ILE A 460 -47.81 2.11 -7.95
C ILE A 460 -48.57 1.07 -8.77
N ALA A 461 -49.60 1.54 -9.48
CA ALA A 461 -50.39 0.84 -10.48
C ALA A 461 -50.49 1.79 -11.70
#